data_AF-A0A955VTZ1-F1
#
_entry.id   AF-A0A955VTZ1-F1
#
_cell.length_a   1.000
_cell.length_b   1.000
_cell.length_c   1.000
_cell.angle_alpha   90.00
_cell.angle_beta   90.00
_cell.angle_gamma   90.00
#
_symmetry.space_group_name_H-M   'P 1'
#
loop_
_entity.id
_entity.type
_entity.pdbx_description
1 polymer ?
#
loop_
_entity_poly.entity_id
_entity_poly.type
_entity_poly.pdbx_seq_one_letter_code
_entity_poly.pdbx_strand_id
1 'polypeptide(L)'
;MGEPVIRPALLIATLLLAGSALAGVERDAVPAAPSEDAPRTAADCPRLFGTPAMHQANAQRREKRLYWTEANDRLEIAHATQWKEPMPVTFPGVAVLEVSPTRARLRLDDRFSDLGCAPGEYVVRRDQALGKGNRVVALFRDVMVVEMGRKLTWAGTPGTQPGWRMIWGSPYYFRRPSTGAVTVSKGQRARATRRPRPTPNRRPRRR
;
A
#
# COMPACT_ATOMS: atom_id res chain seq x y z
N MET A 1 -48.91 -9.38 -26.12
CA MET A 1 -49.27 -7.99 -26.49
C MET A 1 -48.13 -7.12 -25.99
N GLY A 2 -47.33 -6.60 -26.92
CA GLY A 2 -46.07 -5.93 -26.64
C GLY A 2 -46.25 -4.43 -26.54
N GLU A 3 -45.61 -3.83 -25.54
CA GLU A 3 -45.46 -2.38 -25.45
C GLU A 3 -44.07 -1.96 -25.92
N PRO A 4 -43.96 -0.88 -26.71
CA PRO A 4 -42.71 -0.49 -27.36
C PRO A 4 -41.77 0.30 -26.45
N VAL A 5 -40.49 0.10 -26.76
CA VAL A 5 -39.29 0.75 -26.24
C VAL A 5 -39.23 2.22 -26.68
N ILE A 6 -38.97 3.15 -25.74
CA ILE A 6 -38.56 4.52 -26.06
C ILE A 6 -37.16 4.75 -25.49
N ARG A 7 -36.17 4.83 -26.39
CA ARG A 7 -34.81 5.28 -26.07
C ARG A 7 -34.71 6.78 -26.36
N PRO A 8 -34.29 7.62 -25.40
CA PRO A 8 -33.90 8.99 -25.72
C PRO A 8 -32.50 8.97 -26.36
N ALA A 9 -32.45 9.28 -27.65
CA ALA A 9 -31.24 9.65 -28.36
C ALA A 9 -30.86 11.08 -27.95
N LEU A 10 -29.81 11.23 -27.13
CA LEU A 10 -29.23 12.54 -26.87
C LEU A 10 -28.25 12.88 -27.99
N LEU A 11 -28.72 13.72 -28.91
CA LEU A 11 -27.94 14.45 -29.89
C LEU A 11 -27.38 15.70 -29.20
N ILE A 12 -26.08 15.79 -28.98
CA ILE A 12 -25.44 17.08 -28.65
C ILE A 12 -24.26 17.33 -29.59
N ALA A 13 -24.51 18.35 -30.40
CA ALA A 13 -23.69 19.09 -31.35
C ALA A 13 -22.18 19.14 -31.06
N THR A 14 -21.41 18.72 -32.06
CA THR A 14 -20.00 19.02 -32.24
C THR A 14 -19.85 20.48 -32.70
N LEU A 15 -19.39 21.38 -31.83
CA LEU A 15 -18.95 22.72 -32.25
C LEU A 15 -17.51 22.61 -32.78
N LEU A 16 -17.35 22.72 -34.09
CA LEU A 16 -16.09 23.02 -34.75
C LEU A 16 -15.77 24.51 -34.57
N LEU A 17 -14.82 24.83 -33.71
CA LEU A 17 -14.15 26.12 -33.72
C LEU A 17 -12.81 25.95 -34.46
N ALA A 18 -12.81 26.42 -35.70
CA ALA A 18 -11.60 26.65 -36.48
C ALA A 18 -10.81 27.79 -35.83
N GLY A 19 -9.78 27.45 -35.07
CA GLY A 19 -8.82 28.37 -34.49
C GLY A 19 -7.58 28.45 -35.37
N SER A 20 -7.36 29.62 -35.96
CA SER A 20 -6.18 30.14 -36.65
C SER A 20 -4.87 29.37 -36.48
N ALA A 21 -4.37 28.86 -37.60
CA ALA A 21 -2.98 28.44 -37.76
C ALA A 21 -2.06 29.67 -37.77
N LEU A 22 -1.47 30.00 -36.62
CA LEU A 22 -0.23 30.76 -36.60
C LEU A 22 0.91 29.76 -36.73
N ALA A 23 1.60 29.82 -37.87
CA ALA A 23 2.86 29.15 -38.12
C ALA A 23 3.90 29.63 -37.09
N GLY A 24 3.93 28.95 -35.95
CA GLY A 24 5.01 29.04 -34.99
C GLY A 24 6.21 28.34 -35.59
N VAL A 25 7.28 29.10 -35.80
CA VAL A 25 8.62 28.63 -36.13
C VAL A 25 8.97 27.46 -35.21
N GLU A 26 8.99 26.24 -35.77
CA GLU A 26 9.62 25.06 -35.18
C GLU A 26 11.10 25.40 -35.00
N ARG A 27 11.42 25.98 -33.85
CA ARG A 27 12.78 25.94 -33.33
C ARG A 27 13.00 24.49 -32.98
N ASP A 28 13.79 23.80 -33.80
CA ASP A 28 14.41 22.52 -33.47
C ASP A 28 14.92 22.61 -32.03
N ALA A 29 14.16 22.02 -31.12
CA ALA A 29 14.51 21.98 -29.71
C ALA A 29 15.71 21.04 -29.64
N VAL A 30 16.92 21.64 -29.63
CA VAL A 30 18.16 20.96 -29.27
C VAL A 30 17.84 20.16 -28.00
N PRO A 31 17.96 18.82 -28.02
CA PRO A 31 17.64 18.01 -26.85
C PRO A 31 18.52 18.53 -25.71
N ALA A 32 17.88 19.08 -24.68
CA ALA A 32 18.57 19.61 -23.52
C ALA A 32 19.52 18.51 -23.02
N ALA A 33 20.81 18.82 -22.98
CA ALA A 33 21.80 17.92 -22.42
C ALA A 33 21.29 17.47 -21.04
N PRO A 34 21.37 16.17 -20.70
CA PRO A 34 20.93 15.69 -19.40
C PRO A 34 21.65 16.50 -18.34
N SER A 35 20.90 17.33 -17.60
CA SER A 35 21.47 18.08 -16.49
C SER A 35 22.08 17.08 -15.52
N GLU A 36 23.34 17.24 -15.15
CA GLU A 36 24.04 16.37 -14.19
C GLU A 36 23.33 16.29 -12.82
N ASP A 37 22.32 17.14 -12.59
CA ASP A 37 21.50 17.22 -11.37
C ASP A 37 20.19 16.41 -11.42
N ALA A 38 19.94 15.59 -12.44
CA ALA A 38 18.74 14.76 -12.46
C ALA A 38 18.79 13.73 -11.31
N PRO A 39 17.75 13.64 -10.46
CA PRO A 39 17.78 12.73 -9.32
C PRO A 39 17.81 11.28 -9.82
N ARG A 40 18.67 10.48 -9.20
CA ARG A 40 18.84 9.06 -9.51
C ARG A 40 17.60 8.29 -9.11
N THR A 41 17.45 7.10 -9.66
CA THR A 41 16.36 6.20 -9.32
C THR A 41 16.81 5.16 -8.31
N ALA A 42 15.86 4.57 -7.59
CA ALA A 42 16.13 3.41 -6.74
C ALA A 42 16.82 2.23 -7.47
N ALA A 43 16.69 2.14 -8.80
CA ALA A 43 17.33 1.09 -9.60
C ALA A 43 18.86 1.23 -9.62
N ASP A 44 19.39 2.43 -9.40
CA ASP A 44 20.83 2.73 -9.42
C ASP A 44 21.55 2.27 -8.14
N CYS A 45 20.81 1.87 -7.11
CA CYS A 45 21.34 1.43 -5.81
C CYS A 45 20.51 0.25 -5.25
N PRO A 46 20.52 -0.92 -5.91
CA PRO A 46 19.63 -2.04 -5.58
C PRO A 46 19.96 -2.69 -4.23
N ARG A 47 21.17 -2.53 -3.70
CA ARG A 47 21.56 -3.01 -2.36
C ARG A 47 20.80 -2.28 -1.25
N LEU A 48 20.56 -0.98 -1.41
CA LEU A 48 19.80 -0.19 -0.45
C LEU A 48 18.30 -0.26 -0.76
N PHE A 49 17.92 -0.04 -2.02
CA PHE A 49 16.52 0.14 -2.38
C PHE A 49 15.80 -1.15 -2.80
N GLY A 50 16.53 -2.25 -2.97
CA GLY A 50 16.01 -3.55 -3.37
C GLY A 50 15.89 -3.72 -4.89
N THR A 51 15.74 -4.97 -5.32
CA THR A 51 15.60 -5.36 -6.74
C THR A 51 14.13 -5.38 -7.19
N PRO A 52 13.83 -5.34 -8.51
CA PRO A 52 12.47 -5.48 -9.05
C PRO A 52 11.64 -6.61 -8.43
N ALA A 53 12.24 -7.78 -8.23
CA ALA A 53 11.59 -8.92 -7.59
C ALA A 53 11.24 -8.65 -6.11
N MET A 54 12.11 -7.95 -5.38
CA MET A 54 11.83 -7.56 -3.99
C MET A 54 10.70 -6.54 -3.91
N HIS A 55 10.66 -5.57 -4.83
CA HIS A 55 9.57 -4.59 -4.93
C HIS A 55 8.22 -5.28 -5.13
N GLN A 56 8.16 -6.25 -6.03
CA GLN A 56 6.94 -7.03 -6.28
C GLN A 56 6.52 -7.86 -5.05
N ALA A 57 7.47 -8.51 -4.38
CA ALA A 57 7.18 -9.29 -3.17
C ALA A 57 6.69 -8.40 -2.01
N ASN A 58 7.23 -7.18 -1.88
CA ASN A 58 6.78 -6.19 -0.92
C ASN A 58 5.34 -5.72 -1.21
N ALA A 59 5.02 -5.42 -2.48
CA ALA A 59 3.67 -5.03 -2.89
C ALA A 59 2.63 -6.09 -2.53
N GLN A 60 2.90 -7.36 -2.86
CA GLN A 60 2.00 -8.47 -2.52
C GLN A 60 1.84 -8.65 -0.99
N ARG A 61 2.91 -8.44 -0.22
CA ARG A 61 2.88 -8.53 1.24
C ARG A 61 2.06 -7.38 1.84
N ARG A 62 2.19 -6.17 1.29
CA ARG A 62 1.44 -4.98 1.73
C ARG A 62 -0.05 -5.19 1.52
N GLU A 63 -0.47 -5.60 0.33
CA GLU A 63 -1.88 -5.83 -0.01
C GLU A 63 -2.60 -6.80 0.93
N LYS A 64 -1.87 -7.78 1.47
CA LYS A 64 -2.42 -8.75 2.44
C LYS A 64 -2.55 -8.22 3.87
N ARG A 65 -1.85 -7.15 4.22
CA ARG A 65 -1.64 -6.73 5.62
C ARG A 65 -2.11 -5.32 5.93
N LEU A 66 -2.22 -4.48 4.92
CA LEU A 66 -2.31 -3.04 5.07
C LEU A 66 -3.21 -2.46 3.98
N TYR A 67 -4.29 -1.83 4.41
CA TYR A 67 -5.07 -0.89 3.64
C TYR A 67 -4.90 0.48 4.27
N TRP A 68 -4.77 1.53 3.47
CA TRP A 68 -4.79 2.89 3.99
C TRP A 68 -5.61 3.79 3.10
N THR A 69 -6.12 4.84 3.72
CA THR A 69 -6.82 5.92 3.04
C THR A 69 -6.40 7.24 3.65
N GLU A 70 -6.52 8.29 2.85
CA GLU A 70 -6.36 9.66 3.31
C GLU A 70 -7.75 10.19 3.67
N ALA A 71 -7.92 10.72 4.88
CA ALA A 71 -9.18 11.32 5.32
C ALA A 71 -8.93 12.43 6.32
N ASN A 72 -9.56 13.59 6.12
CA ASN A 72 -9.54 14.72 7.07
C ASN A 72 -8.12 15.07 7.57
N ASP A 73 -7.17 15.20 6.65
CA ASP A 73 -5.75 15.54 6.91
C ASP A 73 -4.98 14.49 7.74
N ARG A 74 -5.49 13.26 7.82
CA ARG A 74 -4.86 12.14 8.51
C ARG A 74 -4.67 10.96 7.59
N LEU A 75 -3.66 10.15 7.89
CA LEU A 75 -3.52 8.83 7.28
C LEU A 75 -4.25 7.80 8.15
N GLU A 76 -5.31 7.21 7.60
CA GLU A 76 -5.98 6.08 8.21
C GLU A 76 -5.30 4.78 7.77
N ILE A 77 -4.77 4.01 8.72
CA ILE A 77 -4.06 2.76 8.46
C ILE A 77 -4.90 1.62 9.04
N ALA A 78 -5.55 0.87 8.16
CA ALA A 78 -6.21 -0.39 8.49
C ALA A 78 -5.22 -1.55 8.38
N HIS A 79 -5.02 -2.30 9.47
CA HIS A 79 -4.01 -3.35 9.53
C HIS A 79 -4.48 -4.60 10.27
N ALA A 80 -4.00 -5.77 9.81
CA ALA A 80 -4.28 -7.07 10.44
C ALA A 80 -3.19 -7.51 11.44
N THR A 81 -2.35 -6.58 11.86
CA THR A 81 -1.13 -6.84 12.66
C THR A 81 -1.20 -6.15 14.02
N GLN A 82 -0.15 -6.29 14.84
CA GLN A 82 -0.01 -5.55 16.10
C GLN A 82 0.72 -4.20 15.92
N TRP A 83 0.55 -3.55 14.77
CA TRP A 83 1.13 -2.22 14.59
C TRP A 83 0.50 -1.22 15.53
N LYS A 84 1.36 -0.31 15.99
CA LYS A 84 0.97 0.89 16.73
C LYS A 84 1.11 2.08 15.79
N GLU A 85 0.63 3.22 16.28
CA GLU A 85 0.83 4.50 15.62
C GLU A 85 2.29 4.70 15.19
N PRO A 86 2.53 5.15 13.94
CA PRO A 86 3.88 5.36 13.43
C PRO A 86 4.66 6.35 14.30
N MET A 87 5.87 5.97 14.70
CA MET A 87 6.78 6.86 15.42
C MET A 87 7.75 7.58 14.47
N PRO A 88 8.14 8.84 14.75
CA PRO A 88 9.14 9.53 13.94
C PRO A 88 10.47 8.76 13.96
N VAL A 89 11.15 8.71 12.83
CA VAL A 89 12.47 8.12 12.70
C VAL A 89 13.38 9.00 11.83
N THR A 90 14.65 9.06 12.21
CA THR A 90 15.71 9.64 11.39
C THR A 90 16.60 8.50 10.91
N PHE A 91 16.82 8.44 9.60
CA PHE A 91 17.71 7.47 8.99
C PHE A 91 19.11 8.08 8.90
N PRO A 92 20.14 7.51 9.56
CA PRO A 92 21.49 8.04 9.47
C PRO A 92 21.95 8.11 8.02
N GLY A 93 22.46 9.28 7.61
CA GLY A 93 22.94 9.55 6.26
C GLY A 93 21.87 9.73 5.19
N VAL A 94 20.58 9.76 5.56
CA VAL A 94 19.48 10.00 4.63
C VAL A 94 18.70 11.24 5.05
N ALA A 95 18.64 12.24 4.16
CA ALA A 95 17.75 13.39 4.32
C ALA A 95 16.51 13.22 3.43
N VAL A 96 15.32 13.43 3.99
CA VAL A 96 14.07 13.48 3.22
C VAL A 96 13.90 14.91 2.70
N LEU A 97 14.01 15.09 1.39
CA LEU A 97 13.91 16.40 0.75
C LEU A 97 12.48 16.77 0.41
N GLU A 98 11.71 15.80 -0.07
CA GLU A 98 10.35 16.00 -0.58
C GLU A 98 9.58 14.68 -0.51
N VAL A 99 8.30 14.71 -0.16
CA VAL A 99 7.43 13.55 -0.27
C VAL A 99 6.10 13.93 -0.92
N SER A 100 5.80 13.27 -2.03
CA SER A 100 4.51 13.34 -2.71
C SER A 100 3.77 12.00 -2.62
N PRO A 101 2.48 11.93 -3.02
CA PRO A 101 1.71 10.68 -2.93
C PRO A 101 2.29 9.49 -3.72
N THR A 102 3.16 9.76 -4.71
CA THR A 102 3.71 8.72 -5.61
C THR A 102 5.20 8.48 -5.43
N ARG A 103 5.94 9.43 -4.84
CA ARG A 103 7.39 9.35 -4.68
C ARG A 103 7.90 10.14 -3.48
N ALA A 104 9.01 9.72 -2.92
CA ALA A 104 9.82 10.52 -2.01
C ALA A 104 11.20 10.77 -2.63
N ARG A 105 11.73 11.96 -2.43
CA ARG A 105 13.09 12.33 -2.84
C ARG A 105 13.98 12.35 -1.60
N LEU A 106 14.99 11.51 -1.62
CA LEU A 106 15.95 11.32 -0.54
C LEU A 106 17.32 11.80 -1.00
N ARG A 107 18.11 12.37 -0.09
CA ARG A 107 19.54 12.61 -0.31
C ARG A 107 20.35 11.65 0.53
N LEU A 108 21.21 10.88 -0.11
CA LEU A 108 22.18 10.00 0.54
C LEU A 108 23.52 10.70 0.70
N ASP A 109 24.14 10.54 1.86
CA ASP A 109 25.53 10.91 2.10
C ASP A 109 26.51 9.79 1.64
N ASP A 110 27.80 10.02 1.90
CA ASP A 110 28.90 9.14 1.52
C ASP A 110 28.92 7.80 2.26
N ARG A 111 28.13 7.63 3.34
CA ARG A 111 28.09 6.41 4.14
C ARG A 111 27.54 5.20 3.42
N PHE A 112 26.88 5.41 2.27
CA PHE A 112 26.32 4.34 1.44
C PHE A 112 27.25 3.92 0.30
N SER A 113 28.44 4.51 0.19
CA SER A 113 29.41 4.19 -0.86
C SER A 113 29.92 2.74 -0.76
N ASP A 114 30.02 2.20 0.46
CA ASP A 114 30.38 0.80 0.74
C ASP A 114 29.31 -0.19 0.23
N LEU A 115 28.05 0.24 0.16
CA LEU A 115 26.95 -0.48 -0.47
C LEU A 115 26.95 -0.32 -2.00
N GLY A 116 27.91 0.39 -2.58
CA GLY A 116 27.98 0.66 -4.02
C GLY A 116 26.98 1.72 -4.47
N CYS A 117 26.55 2.59 -3.57
CA CYS A 117 25.58 3.64 -3.86
C CYS A 117 26.30 4.99 -3.87
N ALA A 118 26.23 5.70 -4.99
CA ALA A 118 26.81 7.03 -5.10
C ALA A 118 26.06 8.02 -4.19
N PRO A 119 26.75 8.96 -3.51
CA PRO A 119 26.06 10.03 -2.78
C PRO A 119 25.24 10.91 -3.73
N GLY A 120 24.16 11.49 -3.24
CA GLY A 120 23.29 12.38 -4.02
C GLY A 120 21.80 12.10 -3.85
N GLU A 121 21.00 12.63 -4.78
CA GLU A 121 19.54 12.53 -4.72
C GLU A 121 19.01 11.25 -5.37
N TYR A 122 18.06 10.62 -4.69
CA TYR A 122 17.38 9.41 -5.13
C TYR A 122 15.87 9.56 -5.02
N VAL A 123 15.16 9.12 -6.05
CA VAL A 123 13.71 8.99 -6.04
C VAL A 123 13.35 7.58 -5.60
N VAL A 124 12.66 7.50 -4.46
CA VAL A 124 12.06 6.26 -3.97
C VAL A 124 10.54 6.28 -4.13
N ARG A 125 9.96 5.09 -4.20
CA ARG A 125 8.52 4.86 -4.34
C ARG A 125 8.04 3.94 -3.23
N ARG A 126 6.72 3.78 -3.18
CA ARG A 126 6.08 2.76 -2.37
C ARG A 126 6.61 1.36 -2.71
N ASP A 127 6.59 0.47 -1.72
CA ASP A 127 7.01 -0.93 -1.80
C ASP A 127 8.53 -1.13 -1.98
N GLN A 128 9.30 -0.05 -2.05
CA GLN A 128 10.76 -0.11 -2.11
C GLN A 128 11.41 -0.37 -0.76
N ALA A 129 12.57 -1.04 -0.77
CA ALA A 129 13.34 -1.27 0.45
C ALA A 129 14.11 -0.01 0.88
N LEU A 130 14.47 0.05 2.15
CA LEU A 130 15.36 1.08 2.71
C LEU A 130 16.42 0.39 3.58
N GLY A 131 17.31 -0.34 2.91
CA GLY A 131 18.26 -1.25 3.54
C GLY A 131 17.61 -2.55 4.00
N LYS A 132 18.29 -3.27 4.90
CA LYS A 132 17.88 -4.61 5.30
C LYS A 132 16.67 -4.59 6.24
N GLY A 133 15.54 -5.11 5.76
CA GLY A 133 14.35 -5.33 6.59
C GLY A 133 13.47 -4.09 6.80
N ASN A 134 13.79 -2.97 6.15
CA ASN A 134 12.94 -1.79 6.13
C ASN A 134 12.32 -1.61 4.74
N ARG A 135 11.08 -1.12 4.68
CA ARG A 135 10.43 -0.82 3.40
C ARG A 135 9.44 0.32 3.50
N VAL A 136 9.32 1.07 2.41
CA VAL A 136 8.31 2.13 2.24
C VAL A 136 6.95 1.48 2.07
N VAL A 137 6.02 1.76 2.98
CA VAL A 137 4.66 1.20 2.93
C VAL A 137 3.62 2.20 2.43
N ALA A 138 3.81 3.49 2.70
CA ALA A 138 2.94 4.56 2.24
C ALA A 138 3.71 5.87 2.10
N LEU A 139 3.21 6.75 1.24
CA LEU A 139 3.69 8.11 1.03
C LEU A 139 2.47 9.03 1.14
N PHE A 140 2.52 10.00 2.03
CA PHE A 140 1.38 10.86 2.39
C PHE A 140 1.90 12.22 2.84
N ARG A 141 1.46 13.31 2.18
CA ARG A 141 1.66 14.72 2.61
C ARG A 141 2.97 14.98 3.36
N ASP A 142 4.07 15.04 2.62
CA ASP A 142 5.41 15.30 3.17
C ASP A 142 5.98 14.20 4.11
N VAL A 143 5.30 13.07 4.23
CA VAL A 143 5.66 11.93 5.08
C VAL A 143 5.79 10.63 4.30
N MET A 144 6.90 9.94 4.54
CA MET A 144 7.16 8.58 4.13
C MET A 144 6.98 7.63 5.32
N VAL A 145 6.00 6.73 5.23
CA VAL A 145 5.78 5.68 6.24
C VAL A 145 6.63 4.47 5.90
N VAL A 146 7.41 4.01 6.86
CA VAL A 146 8.36 2.92 6.72
C VAL A 146 8.05 1.83 7.73
N GLU A 147 7.91 0.60 7.24
CA GLU A 147 7.90 -0.58 8.10
C GLU A 147 9.34 -0.96 8.41
N MET A 148 9.74 -0.86 9.69
CA MET A 148 11.04 -1.28 10.19
C MET A 148 10.85 -2.53 11.05
N GLY A 149 11.18 -3.69 10.48
CA GLY A 149 10.95 -4.99 11.12
C GLY A 149 9.45 -5.28 11.33
N ARG A 150 8.95 -5.08 12.56
CA ARG A 150 7.53 -5.27 12.92
C ARG A 150 6.86 -3.99 13.41
N LYS A 151 7.48 -2.82 13.21
CA LYS A 151 6.97 -1.53 13.65
C LYS A 151 6.71 -0.63 12.45
N LEU A 152 5.72 0.25 12.56
CA LEU A 152 5.57 1.37 11.65
C LEU A 152 6.32 2.56 12.22
N THR A 153 7.03 3.25 11.35
CA THR A 153 7.76 4.49 11.62
C THR A 153 7.49 5.46 10.48
N TRP A 154 7.85 6.72 10.66
CA TRP A 154 7.71 7.70 9.60
C TRP A 154 8.90 8.67 9.58
N ALA A 155 9.27 9.10 8.38
CA ALA A 155 10.21 10.18 8.16
C ALA A 155 9.56 11.18 7.20
N GLY A 156 9.75 12.47 7.44
CA GLY A 156 9.17 13.52 6.60
C GLY A 156 10.10 14.70 6.44
N THR A 157 9.66 15.70 5.70
CA THR A 157 10.38 16.98 5.58
C THR A 157 10.39 17.73 6.91
N PRO A 158 11.36 18.65 7.15
CA PRO A 158 11.43 19.40 8.40
C PRO A 158 10.12 20.12 8.75
N GLY A 159 9.71 20.04 10.02
CA GLY A 159 8.48 20.69 10.51
C GLY A 159 7.19 19.90 10.28
N THR A 160 7.24 18.77 9.56
CA THR A 160 6.06 17.95 9.30
C THR A 160 5.62 17.20 10.54
N GLN A 161 4.33 17.25 10.86
CA GLN A 161 3.71 16.48 11.94
C GLN A 161 2.40 15.84 11.45
N PRO A 162 2.44 14.59 10.97
CA PRO A 162 1.25 13.91 10.45
C PRO A 162 0.29 13.49 11.57
N GLY A 163 -1.00 13.51 11.25
CA GLY A 163 -2.03 12.87 12.07
C GLY A 163 -2.28 11.43 11.63
N TRP A 164 -2.50 10.54 12.60
CA TRP A 164 -2.69 9.11 12.36
C TRP A 164 -4.04 8.63 12.86
N ARG A 165 -4.62 7.65 12.17
CA ARG A 165 -5.72 6.83 12.70
C ARG A 165 -5.42 5.36 12.46
N MET A 166 -5.17 4.62 13.53
CA MET A 166 -4.93 3.18 13.46
C MET A 166 -6.25 2.43 13.59
N ILE A 167 -6.56 1.59 12.61
CA ILE A 167 -7.76 0.76 12.59
C ILE A 167 -7.32 -0.70 12.57
N TRP A 168 -7.66 -1.45 13.61
CA TRP A 168 -7.42 -2.90 13.59
C TRP A 168 -8.44 -3.58 12.67
N GLY A 169 -7.94 -4.24 11.64
CA GLY A 169 -8.73 -5.07 10.74
C GLY A 169 -8.64 -6.54 11.14
N SER A 170 -9.78 -7.22 11.27
CA SER A 170 -9.80 -8.67 11.46
C SER A 170 -9.11 -9.36 10.28
N PRO A 171 -8.17 -10.30 10.50
CA PRO A 171 -7.58 -11.10 9.42
C PRO A 171 -8.59 -12.09 8.80
N TYR A 172 -9.77 -12.25 9.42
CA TYR A 172 -10.80 -13.16 8.96
C TYR A 172 -11.79 -12.42 8.05
N TYR A 173 -11.94 -12.89 6.81
CA TYR A 173 -13.03 -12.47 5.94
C TYR A 173 -14.27 -13.30 6.27
N PHE A 174 -15.38 -12.63 6.58
CA PHE A 174 -16.68 -13.28 6.61
C PHE A 174 -17.11 -13.50 5.17
N ARG A 175 -16.99 -14.74 4.70
CA ARG A 175 -17.54 -15.13 3.40
C ARG A 175 -19.05 -15.09 3.54
N ARG A 176 -19.68 -14.00 3.08
CA ARG A 176 -21.15 -13.90 3.04
C ARG A 176 -21.62 -15.09 2.21
N PRO A 177 -22.41 -16.03 2.77
CA PRO A 177 -22.95 -17.11 1.95
C PRO A 177 -23.69 -16.44 0.81
N SER A 178 -23.27 -16.71 -0.43
CA SER A 178 -24.05 -16.33 -1.60
C SER A 178 -25.45 -16.84 -1.33
N THR A 179 -26.45 -15.99 -1.50
CA THR A 179 -27.86 -16.35 -1.55
C THR A 179 -28.11 -17.28 -2.74
N GLY A 180 -27.48 -18.45 -2.75
CA GLY A 180 -27.85 -19.62 -3.49
C GLY A 180 -28.63 -20.48 -2.51
N ALA A 181 -29.88 -20.75 -2.86
CA ALA A 181 -30.87 -21.44 -2.04
C ALA A 181 -30.26 -22.44 -1.05
N VAL A 182 -30.61 -22.29 0.23
CA VAL A 182 -30.60 -23.42 1.15
C VAL A 182 -31.66 -24.38 0.62
N THR A 183 -31.28 -25.24 -0.32
CA THR A 183 -32.06 -26.43 -0.64
C THR A 183 -31.89 -27.31 0.59
N VAL A 184 -32.83 -27.18 1.53
CA VAL A 184 -33.01 -28.16 2.60
C VAL A 184 -33.40 -29.44 1.89
N SER A 185 -32.42 -30.25 1.50
CA SER A 185 -32.70 -31.64 1.23
C SER A 185 -33.28 -32.17 2.54
N LYS A 186 -34.52 -32.63 2.49
CA LYS A 186 -35.13 -33.45 3.54
C LYS A 186 -34.36 -34.78 3.58
N GLY A 187 -33.10 -34.72 3.99
CA GLY A 187 -32.22 -35.85 4.20
C GLY A 187 -32.60 -36.49 5.52
N GLN A 188 -33.18 -37.68 5.40
CA GLN A 188 -33.44 -38.69 6.42
C GLN A 188 -32.78 -38.41 7.79
N ARG A 189 -33.63 -38.30 8.82
CA ARG A 189 -33.22 -38.39 10.22
C ARG A 189 -32.46 -39.71 10.41
N ALA A 190 -31.14 -39.66 10.39
CA ALA A 190 -30.31 -40.73 10.91
C ALA A 190 -30.66 -40.89 12.39
N ARG A 191 -31.25 -42.03 12.72
CA ARG A 191 -31.61 -42.44 14.08
C ARG A 191 -30.32 -42.42 14.90
N ALA A 192 -30.17 -41.44 15.78
CA ALA A 192 -29.05 -41.37 16.72
C ALA A 192 -29.11 -42.62 17.61
N THR A 193 -28.24 -43.59 17.35
CA THR A 193 -27.96 -44.69 18.27
C THR A 193 -27.37 -44.08 19.53
N ARG A 194 -28.19 -44.03 20.58
CA ARG A 194 -27.78 -43.64 21.94
C ARG A 194 -26.59 -44.49 22.35
N ARG A 195 -25.40 -43.91 22.37
CA ARG A 195 -24.25 -44.52 23.05
C ARG A 195 -24.59 -44.63 24.55
N PRO A 196 -24.41 -45.81 25.17
CA PRO A 196 -24.60 -45.97 26.61
C PRO A 196 -23.72 -44.98 27.38
N ARG A 197 -24.33 -44.33 28.38
CA ARG A 197 -23.69 -43.34 29.24
C ARG A 197 -22.66 -44.07 30.13
N PRO A 198 -21.38 -43.65 30.17
CA PRO A 198 -20.39 -44.30 31.03
C PRO A 198 -20.77 -44.13 32.50
N THR A 199 -20.80 -45.26 33.22
CA THR A 199 -21.13 -45.32 34.65
C THR A 199 -20.04 -44.61 35.46
N PRO A 200 -20.40 -43.71 36.40
CA PRO A 200 -19.41 -43.01 37.20
C PRO A 200 -18.68 -43.98 38.14
N ASN A 201 -17.35 -43.98 38.02
CA ASN A 201 -16.44 -44.79 38.82
C ASN A 201 -16.49 -44.32 40.29
N ARG A 202 -17.11 -45.11 41.18
CA ARG A 202 -17.09 -44.88 42.64
C ARG A 202 -15.67 -45.12 43.16
N ARG A 203 -14.98 -44.06 43.58
CA ARG A 203 -13.72 -44.18 44.32
C ARG A 203 -13.98 -44.76 45.72
N PRO A 204 -13.17 -45.72 46.21
CA PRO A 204 -13.28 -46.21 47.57
C PRO A 204 -12.80 -45.14 48.57
N ARG A 205 -13.62 -44.88 49.59
CA ARG A 205 -13.26 -44.09 50.78
C ARG A 205 -12.19 -44.87 51.56
N ARG A 206 -10.99 -44.30 51.71
CA ARG A 206 -10.02 -44.76 52.70
C ARG A 206 -10.48 -44.28 54.09
N ARG A 207 -10.48 -45.20 55.06
CA ARG A 207 -10.57 -44.94 56.49
C ARG A 207 -9.18 -44.62 57.02
#